data_AF-K4AHD7-F1
#
_entry.id   AF-K4AHD7-F1
#
_cell.length_a   1.000
_cell.length_b   1.000
_cell.length_c   1.000
_cell.angle_alpha   90.00
_cell.angle_beta   90.00
_cell.angle_gamma   90.00
#
_symmetry.space_group_name_H-M   'P 1'
#
loop_
_entity.id
_entity.type
_entity.pdbx_description
1 polymer ?
#
loop_
_entity_poly.entity_id
_entity_poly.type
_entity_poly.pdbx_seq_one_letter_code
_entity_poly.pdbx_strand_id
1 'polypeptide(L)'
;MATLRNLKIKTSTCKRIVKELRSYEKEVEKEAAKTANMKENGADPYDLKQQENVLAESRMMVPDCHKRLETALADLKATLVL
;
A
#
# COMPACT_ATOMS: atom_id res chain seq x y z
N MET A 1 11.74 29.87 -1.12
CA MET A 1 10.48 30.30 -0.48
C MET A 1 9.44 29.20 -0.65
N ALA A 2 8.96 28.63 0.45
CA ALA A 2 7.78 27.77 0.43
C ALA A 2 6.56 28.62 0.02
N THR A 3 6.07 28.45 -1.20
CA THR A 3 4.80 29.05 -1.59
C THR A 3 3.66 28.19 -1.01
N LEU A 4 2.60 28.84 -0.53
CA LEU A 4 1.39 28.13 -0.07
C LEU A 4 0.86 27.13 -1.12
N ARG A 5 1.06 27.46 -2.41
CA ARG A 5 0.77 26.58 -3.54
C ARG A 5 1.57 25.28 -3.49
N ASN A 6 2.90 25.34 -3.33
CA ASN A 6 3.76 24.15 -3.25
C ASN A 6 3.43 23.29 -2.04
N LEU A 7 3.13 23.91 -0.89
CA LEU A 7 2.72 23.19 0.31
C LEU A 7 1.43 22.40 0.08
N LYS A 8 0.41 23.01 -0.55
CA LYS A 8 -0.84 22.34 -0.91
C LYS A 8 -0.62 21.16 -1.85
N ILE A 9 0.24 21.33 -2.87
CA ILE A 9 0.54 20.27 -3.85
C ILE A 9 1.19 19.08 -3.15
N LYS A 10 2.30 19.29 -2.42
CA LYS A 10 3.04 18.20 -1.76
C LYS A 10 2.20 17.49 -0.69
N THR A 11 1.37 18.24 0.03
CA THR A 11 0.39 17.66 0.97
C THR A 11 -0.63 16.78 0.25
N SER A 12 -1.18 17.24 -0.88
CA SER A 12 -2.13 16.47 -1.68
C SER A 12 -1.50 15.18 -2.22
N THR A 13 -0.25 15.25 -2.68
CA THR A 13 0.53 14.08 -3.12
C THR A 13 0.66 13.06 -1.99
N CYS A 14 1.06 13.47 -0.78
CA CYS A 14 1.14 12.57 0.37
C CYS A 14 -0.23 11.92 0.68
N LYS A 15 -1.30 12.72 0.71
CA LYS A 15 -2.67 12.21 0.96
C LYS A 15 -3.10 11.16 -0.07
N ARG A 16 -2.75 11.35 -1.35
CA ARG A 16 -3.06 10.38 -2.41
C ARG A 16 -2.32 9.06 -2.18
N ILE A 17 -1.01 9.13 -1.90
CA ILE A 17 -0.21 7.91 -1.71
C ILE A 17 -0.64 7.16 -0.43
N VAL A 18 -1.03 7.86 0.64
CA VAL A 18 -1.62 7.20 1.83
C VAL A 18 -2.89 6.44 1.49
N LYS A 19 -3.78 6.99 0.64
CA LYS A 19 -4.99 6.28 0.20
C LYS A 19 -4.65 5.06 -0.66
N GLU A 20 -3.65 5.18 -1.52
CA GLU A 20 -3.14 4.10 -2.36
C GLU A 20 -2.59 2.95 -1.50
N LEU A 21 -1.71 3.28 -0.54
CA LEU A 21 -1.15 2.32 0.41
C LEU A 21 -2.23 1.57 1.18
N ARG A 22 -3.21 2.30 1.74
CA ARG A 22 -4.35 1.69 2.45
C ARG A 22 -5.17 0.76 1.57
N SER A 23 -5.28 1.07 0.27
CA SER A 23 -5.96 0.17 -0.68
C SER A 23 -5.19 -1.14 -0.85
N TYR A 24 -3.87 -1.08 -0.97
CA TYR A 24 -3.03 -2.28 -1.06
C TYR A 24 -3.04 -3.09 0.23
N GLU A 25 -2.93 -2.45 1.39
CA GLU A 25 -3.04 -3.11 2.70
C GLU A 25 -4.38 -3.84 2.85
N LYS A 26 -5.48 -3.21 2.41
CA LYS A 26 -6.81 -3.81 2.45
C LYS A 26 -6.95 -5.02 1.52
N GLU A 27 -6.37 -4.97 0.32
CA GLU A 27 -6.34 -6.16 -0.55
C GLU A 27 -5.49 -7.28 0.07
N VAL A 28 -4.34 -6.97 0.67
CA VAL A 28 -3.54 -7.97 1.40
C VAL A 28 -4.35 -8.61 2.53
N GLU A 29 -5.09 -7.83 3.30
CA GLU A 29 -5.97 -8.35 4.36
C GLU A 29 -7.05 -9.27 3.80
N LYS A 30 -7.74 -8.84 2.73
CA LYS A 30 -8.79 -9.60 2.06
C LYS A 30 -8.26 -10.93 1.51
N GLU A 31 -7.13 -10.90 0.79
CA GLU A 31 -6.55 -12.11 0.23
C GLU A 31 -5.99 -13.03 1.32
N ALA A 32 -5.45 -12.48 2.42
CA ALA A 32 -4.99 -13.28 3.56
C ALA A 32 -6.14 -13.98 4.27
N ALA A 33 -7.25 -13.28 4.50
CA ALA A 33 -8.46 -13.86 5.08
C ALA A 33 -9.03 -14.97 4.18
N LYS A 34 -9.04 -14.76 2.85
CA LYS A 34 -9.45 -15.77 1.89
C LYS A 34 -8.54 -17.01 1.90
N THR A 35 -7.22 -16.83 1.91
CA THR A 35 -6.26 -17.94 2.02
C THR A 35 -6.45 -18.74 3.31
N ALA A 36 -6.64 -18.06 4.44
CA ALA A 36 -6.87 -18.71 5.74
C ALA A 36 -8.16 -19.54 5.71
N ASN A 37 -9.25 -18.96 5.19
CA ASN A 37 -10.53 -19.65 5.06
C ASN A 37 -10.45 -20.88 4.13
N MET A 38 -9.74 -20.78 2.99
CA MET A 38 -9.51 -21.92 2.10
C MET A 38 -8.74 -23.04 2.80
N LYS A 39 -7.74 -22.69 3.61
CA LYS A 39 -6.95 -23.65 4.38
C LYS A 39 -7.80 -24.34 5.45
N GLU A 40 -8.63 -23.59 6.18
CA GLU A 40 -9.53 -24.12 7.22
C GLU A 40 -10.60 -25.05 6.64
N ASN A 41 -11.12 -24.73 5.45
CA ASN A 41 -12.12 -25.54 4.76
C ASN A 41 -11.54 -26.73 3.99
N GLY A 42 -10.23 -26.97 4.07
CA GLY A 42 -9.58 -28.10 3.39
C GLY A 42 -9.66 -28.00 1.86
N ALA A 43 -9.51 -26.80 1.30
CA ALA A 43 -9.49 -26.59 -0.15
C ALA A 43 -8.42 -27.46 -0.83
N ASP A 44 -8.65 -27.77 -2.10
CA ASP A 44 -7.70 -28.53 -2.91
C ASP A 44 -6.30 -27.87 -2.90
N PRO A 45 -5.20 -28.65 -2.84
CA PRO A 45 -3.85 -28.09 -2.78
C PRO A 45 -3.48 -27.19 -3.96
N TYR A 46 -3.99 -27.45 -5.16
CA TYR A 46 -3.75 -26.61 -6.33
C TYR A 46 -4.45 -25.25 -6.18
N ASP A 47 -5.71 -25.27 -5.78
CA ASP A 47 -6.50 -24.05 -5.54
C ASP A 47 -5.92 -23.21 -4.40
N LEU A 48 -5.49 -23.86 -3.30
CA LEU A 48 -4.82 -23.18 -2.20
C LEU A 48 -3.51 -22.55 -2.67
N LYS A 49 -2.72 -23.27 -3.49
CA LYS A 49 -1.46 -22.75 -4.02
C LYS A 49 -1.68 -21.54 -4.92
N GLN A 50 -2.71 -21.57 -5.75
CA GLN A 50 -3.08 -20.42 -6.58
C GLN A 50 -3.44 -19.22 -5.71
N GLN A 51 -4.23 -19.42 -4.66
CA GLN A 51 -4.60 -18.33 -3.75
C GLN A 51 -3.41 -17.78 -2.96
N GLU A 52 -2.44 -18.62 -2.56
CA GLU A 52 -1.18 -18.16 -1.96
C GLU A 52 -0.37 -17.26 -2.90
N ASN A 53 -0.35 -17.56 -4.20
CA ASN A 53 0.31 -16.72 -5.20
C ASN A 53 -0.37 -15.35 -5.31
N VAL A 54 -1.71 -15.31 -5.32
CA VAL A 54 -2.48 -14.05 -5.33
C VAL A 54 -2.18 -13.20 -4.08
N LEU A 55 -2.09 -13.83 -2.91
CA LEU A 55 -1.71 -13.15 -1.67
C LEU A 55 -0.26 -12.61 -1.75
N ALA A 56 0.67 -13.40 -2.30
CA ALA A 56 2.05 -12.97 -2.48
C ALA A 56 2.14 -11.76 -3.43
N GLU A 57 1.44 -11.79 -4.56
CA GLU A 57 1.37 -10.67 -5.51
C GLU A 57 0.81 -9.40 -4.87
N SER A 58 -0.26 -9.53 -4.08
CA SER A 58 -0.84 -8.41 -3.35
C SER A 58 0.15 -7.79 -2.36
N ARG A 59 0.95 -8.62 -1.67
CA ARG A 59 2.01 -8.17 -0.74
C ARG A 59 3.16 -7.46 -1.46
N MET A 60 3.49 -7.84 -2.70
CA MET A 60 4.57 -7.21 -3.46
C MET A 60 4.30 -5.74 -3.81
N MET A 61 3.04 -5.30 -3.77
CA MET A 61 2.66 -3.90 -4.09
C MET A 61 2.94 -2.92 -2.95
N VAL A 62 2.95 -3.40 -1.70
CA VAL A 62 3.03 -2.57 -0.49
C VAL A 62 4.40 -1.87 -0.32
N PRO A 63 5.55 -2.55 -0.52
CA PRO A 63 6.87 -1.94 -0.29
C PRO A 63 7.17 -0.72 -1.18
N ASP A 64 6.85 -0.80 -2.48
CA ASP A 64 7.08 0.34 -3.39
C ASP A 64 6.19 1.53 -3.01
N CYS A 65 4.93 1.28 -2.65
CA CYS A 65 4.03 2.33 -2.21
C CYS A 65 4.53 3.03 -0.92
N HIS A 66 5.05 2.27 0.04
CA HIS A 66 5.72 2.82 1.22
C HIS A 66 6.92 3.71 0.85
N LYS A 67 7.80 3.23 -0.03
CA LYS A 67 8.97 4.01 -0.47
C LYS A 67 8.56 5.32 -1.16
N ARG A 68 7.51 5.30 -1.98
CA ARG A 68 6.93 6.49 -2.60
C ARG A 68 6.35 7.44 -1.55
N LEU A 69 5.68 6.91 -0.51
CA LEU A 69 5.13 7.71 0.58
C LEU A 69 6.24 8.39 1.39
N GLU A 70 7.29 7.65 1.75
CA GLU A 70 8.45 8.19 2.48
C GLU A 70 9.13 9.30 1.70
N THR A 71 9.32 9.11 0.39
CA THR A 71 9.89 10.11 -0.51
C THR A 71 9.02 11.37 -0.56
N ALA A 72 7.70 11.22 -0.74
CA ALA A 72 6.78 12.35 -0.76
C ALA A 72 6.72 13.09 0.59
N LEU A 73 6.80 12.34 1.71
CA LEU A 73 6.83 12.90 3.06
C LEU A 73 8.12 13.68 3.31
N ALA A 74 9.27 13.15 2.88
CA ALA A 74 10.54 13.86 2.98
C ALA A 74 10.52 15.18 2.21
N ASP A 75 9.97 15.16 1.00
CA ASP A 75 9.81 16.35 0.15
C ASP A 75 8.85 17.40 0.77
N LEU A 76 7.74 16.95 1.38
CA LEU A 76 6.84 17.82 2.13
C LEU A 76 7.54 18.44 3.35
N LYS A 77 8.28 17.64 4.13
CA LYS A 77 9.04 18.13 5.30
C LYS A 77 10.08 19.16 4.90
N ALA A 78 10.84 18.90 3.84
CA ALA A 78 11.83 19.86 3.32
C ALA A 78 11.19 21.20 2.93
N THR A 79 9.93 21.19 2.49
CA THR A 79 9.16 22.41 2.17
C THR A 79 8.71 23.19 3.40
N LEU A 80 8.66 22.57 4.59
CA LEU A 80 8.24 23.21 5.85
C LEU A 80 9.40 23.79 6.67
N VAL A 81 10.64 23.34 6.42
CA VAL A 81 11.84 23.68 7.23
C VAL A 81 12.62 24.87 6.64
N LEU A 82 12.07 25.54 5.61
CA LEU A 82 12.58 26.77 4.98
C LEU A 82 11.50 27.85 4.96
#